data_AF-A0A651H6C3-F1
#
_entry.id   AF-A0A651H6C3-F1
#
_cell.length_a   1.000
_cell.length_b   1.000
_cell.length_c   1.000
_cell.angle_alpha   90.00
_cell.angle_beta   90.00
_cell.angle_gamma   90.00
#
_symmetry.space_group_name_H-M   'P 1'
#
loop_
_entity.id
_entity.type
_entity.pdbx_description
1 polymer ?
#
loop_
_entity_poly.entity_id
_entity_poly.type
_entity_poly.pdbx_seq_one_letter_code
_entity_poly.pdbx_strand_id
1 'polypeptide(L)'
;MPLRLLGYAVRIWERHRLDHPRSVKLPFILPIVFFQDQDAWRYSPQLSDLLDLPEDLEDAWTVRLPRFNHEIPNLSDLALEPLGQHVSLRVLVQVMRAVLLPDSRQAIETGLAALADLARSPDEATFLRTCLTYLFNAGNDLDSEAVFEILSKVQVRELKTEAMTIAETLIAKGRQEGRGEGQRQTLLAVIEMRFGPLPEWASRRVRLATDADIDRWMPHLLDATSLDDLLRS
;
A
#
# COMPACT_ATOMS: atom_id res chain seq x y z
N MET A 1 -5.65 16.01 6.12
CA MET A 1 -4.67 15.32 7.00
C MET A 1 -4.47 15.99 8.37
N PRO A 2 -4.34 17.33 8.51
CA PRO A 2 -4.04 17.99 9.80
C PRO A 2 -4.93 17.56 10.98
N LEU A 3 -6.25 17.51 10.80
CA LEU A 3 -7.20 17.11 11.85
C LEU A 3 -6.93 15.69 12.39
N ARG A 4 -6.60 14.74 11.49
CA ARG A 4 -6.32 13.35 11.87
C ARG A 4 -5.05 13.26 12.71
N LEU A 5 -4.01 14.00 12.33
CA LEU A 5 -2.73 14.03 13.07
C LEU A 5 -2.90 14.69 14.43
N LEU A 6 -3.66 15.79 14.53
CA LEU A 6 -4.00 16.39 15.82
C LEU A 6 -4.76 15.37 16.69
N GLY A 7 -5.71 14.63 16.13
CA GLY A 7 -6.40 13.56 16.84
C GLY A 7 -5.46 12.49 17.41
N TYR A 8 -4.40 12.12 16.69
CA TYR A 8 -3.37 11.23 17.20
C TYR A 8 -2.55 11.86 18.33
N ALA A 9 -2.12 13.12 18.17
CA ALA A 9 -1.39 13.83 19.21
C ALA A 9 -2.19 13.93 20.51
N VAL A 10 -3.48 14.27 20.43
CA VAL A 10 -4.40 14.34 21.58
C VAL A 10 -4.50 12.99 22.27
N ARG A 11 -4.72 11.89 21.54
CA ARG A 11 -4.79 10.54 22.14
C ARG A 11 -3.49 10.14 22.85
N ILE A 12 -2.34 10.48 22.28
CA ILE A 12 -1.03 10.24 22.91
C ILE A 12 -0.90 11.04 24.21
N TRP A 13 -1.30 12.31 24.20
CA TRP A 13 -1.27 13.17 25.39
C TRP A 13 -2.25 12.74 26.48
N GLU A 14 -3.46 12.34 26.11
CA GLU A 14 -4.45 11.76 27.03
C GLU A 14 -3.89 10.53 27.73
N ARG A 15 -3.29 9.61 26.95
CA ARG A 15 -2.61 8.43 27.50
C ARG A 15 -1.47 8.82 28.45
N HIS A 16 -0.62 9.75 28.03
CA HIS A 16 0.50 10.22 28.85
C HIS A 16 0.05 10.81 30.19
N ARG A 17 -1.06 11.57 30.22
CA ARG A 17 -1.61 12.14 31.46
C ARG A 17 -2.09 11.07 32.44
N LEU A 18 -2.66 9.97 31.94
CA LEU A 18 -3.05 8.84 32.78
C LEU A 18 -1.83 8.15 33.38
N ASP A 19 -0.78 7.94 32.59
CA ASP A 19 0.45 7.28 33.03
C ASP A 19 1.31 8.19 33.94
N HIS A 20 1.19 9.52 33.81
CA HIS A 20 2.00 10.52 34.53
C HIS A 20 1.14 11.61 35.19
N PRO A 21 0.30 11.28 36.19
CA PRO A 21 -0.72 12.18 36.74
C PRO A 21 -0.18 13.44 37.45
N ARG A 22 1.11 13.43 37.84
CA ARG A 22 1.78 14.58 38.47
C ARG A 22 2.49 15.50 37.46
N SER A 23 2.60 15.07 36.19
CA SER A 23 3.21 15.91 35.16
C SER A 23 2.23 16.97 34.67
N VAL A 24 2.65 18.24 34.75
CA VAL A 24 1.92 19.37 34.16
C VAL A 24 2.31 19.63 32.70
N LYS A 25 3.37 18.96 32.21
CA LYS A 25 3.85 19.09 30.83
C LYS A 25 3.41 17.89 29.98
N LEU A 26 3.10 18.17 28.72
CA LEU A 26 2.86 17.17 27.68
C LEU A 26 4.16 16.90 26.91
N PRO A 27 4.40 15.67 26.43
CA PRO A 27 5.54 15.38 25.58
C PRO A 27 5.41 16.12 24.25
N PHE A 28 6.55 16.60 23.73
CA PHE A 28 6.60 17.17 22.39
C PHE A 28 6.37 16.06 21.35
N ILE A 29 5.55 16.36 20.34
CA ILE A 29 5.25 15.47 19.22
C ILE A 29 5.58 16.24 17.94
N LEU A 30 6.43 15.66 17.10
CA LEU A 30 6.70 16.14 15.75
C LEU A 30 5.91 15.26 14.76
N PRO A 31 4.78 15.74 14.20
CA PRO A 31 4.02 14.97 13.23
C PRO A 31 4.69 15.06 11.85
N ILE A 32 5.01 13.92 11.26
CA ILE A 32 5.61 13.81 9.94
C ILE A 32 4.74 12.89 9.08
N VAL A 33 4.40 13.34 7.87
CA VAL A 33 3.72 12.55 6.85
C VAL A 33 4.65 12.42 5.66
N PHE A 34 5.22 11.25 5.49
CA PHE A 34 5.93 10.94 4.26
C PHE A 34 4.94 10.79 3.12
N PHE A 35 5.19 11.49 2.02
CA PHE A 35 4.50 11.27 0.78
C PHE A 35 5.49 10.87 -0.30
N GLN A 36 4.95 10.22 -1.32
CA GLN A 36 5.73 9.63 -2.38
C GLN A 36 4.95 9.79 -3.68
N ASP A 37 5.19 10.91 -4.36
CA ASP A 37 4.58 11.23 -5.66
C ASP A 37 5.58 12.03 -6.52
N GLN A 38 5.37 12.04 -7.84
CA GLN A 38 6.07 12.92 -8.77
C GLN A 38 5.50 14.36 -8.68
N ASP A 39 4.22 14.48 -8.36
CA ASP A 39 3.56 15.77 -8.17
C ASP A 39 3.86 16.37 -6.78
N ALA A 40 3.92 17.71 -6.73
CA ALA A 40 4.00 18.42 -5.47
C ALA A 40 2.73 18.22 -4.63
N TRP A 41 2.91 18.10 -3.31
CA TRP A 41 1.81 17.98 -2.37
C TRP A 41 0.88 19.20 -2.44
N ARG A 42 -0.43 18.96 -2.65
CA ARG A 42 -1.40 20.03 -2.98
C ARG A 42 -2.25 20.53 -1.81
N TYR A 43 -2.14 19.90 -0.63
CA TYR A 43 -3.00 20.22 0.51
C TYR A 43 -2.24 20.98 1.60
N SER A 44 -2.92 21.88 2.31
CA SER A 44 -2.25 22.59 3.41
C SER A 44 -1.81 21.65 4.54
N PRO A 45 -0.58 21.82 5.08
CA PRO A 45 -0.13 21.12 6.27
C PRO A 45 -0.67 21.75 7.58
N GLN A 46 -1.27 22.94 7.51
CA GLN A 46 -1.72 23.68 8.68
C GLN A 46 -3.17 23.34 9.02
N LEU A 47 -3.46 23.23 10.32
CA LEU A 47 -4.83 23.02 10.78
C LEU A 47 -5.73 24.25 10.55
N SER A 48 -5.18 25.45 10.68
CA SER A 48 -5.90 26.72 10.49
C SER A 48 -6.60 26.79 9.14
N ASP A 49 -5.95 26.27 8.09
CA ASP A 49 -6.42 26.35 6.71
C ASP A 49 -7.59 25.39 6.44
N LEU A 50 -7.96 24.54 7.42
CA LEU A 50 -9.17 23.70 7.38
C LEU A 50 -10.37 24.35 8.08
N LEU A 51 -10.17 25.48 8.78
CA LEU A 51 -11.22 26.14 9.54
C LEU A 51 -11.90 27.17 8.64
N ASP A 52 -13.22 27.08 8.55
CA ASP A 52 -14.05 28.07 7.86
C ASP A 52 -14.25 29.28 8.78
N LEU A 53 -13.40 30.29 8.61
CA LEU A 53 -13.40 31.51 9.39
C LEU A 53 -14.14 32.62 8.61
N PRO A 54 -15.13 33.29 9.22
CA PRO A 54 -15.72 34.47 8.63
C PRO A 54 -14.66 35.56 8.36
N GLU A 55 -14.66 36.13 7.15
CA GLU A 55 -13.68 37.14 6.72
C GLU A 55 -13.63 38.37 7.65
N ASP A 56 -14.76 38.73 8.25
CA ASP A 56 -14.89 39.85 9.19
C ASP A 56 -14.20 39.62 10.54
N LEU A 57 -13.77 38.39 10.83
CA LEU A 57 -13.16 37.99 12.09
C LEU A 57 -11.71 37.49 11.95
N GLU A 58 -11.16 37.43 10.73
CA GLU A 58 -9.87 36.83 10.44
C GLU A 58 -8.72 37.47 11.26
N ASP A 59 -8.62 38.80 11.24
CA ASP A 59 -7.61 39.56 11.99
C ASP A 59 -7.73 39.38 13.51
N ALA A 60 -8.96 39.31 14.02
CA ALA A 60 -9.23 39.24 15.46
C ALA A 60 -9.01 37.83 16.04
N TRP A 61 -9.09 36.79 15.21
CA TRP A 61 -9.07 35.40 15.65
C TRP A 61 -7.77 34.67 15.30
N THR A 62 -6.95 35.21 14.38
CA THR A 62 -5.66 34.62 13.99
C THR A 62 -4.77 34.25 15.20
N VAL A 63 -4.72 35.08 16.24
CA VAL A 63 -3.91 34.82 17.46
C VAL A 63 -4.48 33.68 18.31
N ARG A 64 -5.77 33.39 18.21
CA ARG A 64 -6.48 32.36 18.99
C ARG A 64 -6.52 31.00 18.29
N LEU A 65 -6.17 30.94 17.01
CA LEU A 65 -6.18 29.69 16.26
C LEU A 65 -5.12 28.72 16.80
N PRO A 66 -5.46 27.42 16.94
CA PRO A 66 -4.47 26.42 17.32
C PRO A 66 -3.36 26.34 16.27
N ARG A 67 -2.12 26.60 16.70
CA ARG A 67 -0.94 26.41 15.85
C ARG A 67 -0.58 24.93 15.84
N PHE A 68 -1.13 24.22 14.86
CA PHE A 68 -0.79 22.83 14.59
C PHE A 68 -0.37 22.70 13.12
N ASN A 69 0.88 22.35 12.93
CA ASN A 69 1.48 22.10 11.62
C ASN A 69 2.17 20.72 11.65
N HIS A 70 2.36 20.14 10.47
CA HIS A 70 3.09 18.90 10.31
C HIS A 70 4.03 18.99 9.12
N GLU A 71 5.10 18.20 9.17
CA GLU A 71 6.06 18.13 8.07
C GLU A 71 5.58 17.13 7.03
N ILE A 72 5.73 17.49 5.76
CA ILE A 72 5.36 16.65 4.62
C ILE A 72 6.59 16.48 3.71
N PRO A 73 7.63 15.74 4.15
CA PRO A 73 8.80 15.49 3.32
C PRO A 73 8.47 14.53 2.17
N ASN A 74 8.94 14.87 0.97
CA ASN A 74 8.92 13.94 -0.17
C ASN A 74 10.02 12.91 0.01
N LEU A 75 9.65 11.63 0.01
CA LEU A 75 10.64 10.53 0.09
C LEU A 75 11.58 10.50 -1.11
N SER A 76 11.14 10.97 -2.28
CA SER A 76 11.95 11.03 -3.50
C SER A 76 13.15 11.98 -3.39
N ASP A 77 13.01 13.02 -2.57
CA ASP A 77 13.97 14.12 -2.41
C ASP A 77 14.84 13.96 -1.15
N LEU A 78 14.63 12.89 -0.37
CA LEU A 78 15.33 12.70 0.90
C LEU A 78 16.82 12.40 0.67
N ALA A 79 17.69 13.23 1.24
CA ALA A 79 19.13 12.99 1.28
C ALA A 79 19.43 11.71 2.07
N LEU A 80 20.28 10.84 1.53
CA LEU A 80 20.56 9.51 2.09
C LEU A 80 21.88 9.47 2.87
N GLU A 81 22.73 10.47 2.68
CA GLU A 81 24.00 10.65 3.38
C GLU A 81 23.80 10.67 4.91
N PRO A 82 22.81 11.37 5.48
CA PRO A 82 22.56 11.36 6.93
C PRO A 82 22.10 9.99 7.45
N LEU A 83 21.54 9.14 6.58
CA LEU A 83 21.12 7.78 6.92
C LEU A 83 22.28 6.78 6.89
N GLY A 84 23.53 7.24 6.72
CA GLY A 84 24.72 6.40 6.58
C GLY A 84 24.89 5.33 7.66
N GLN A 85 24.50 5.65 8.90
CA GLN A 85 24.57 4.74 10.06
C GLN A 85 23.33 3.82 10.20
N HIS A 86 22.25 4.10 9.48
CA HIS A 86 21.00 3.35 9.51
C HIS A 86 20.77 2.64 8.17
N VAL A 87 21.57 1.60 7.92
CA VAL A 87 21.59 0.88 6.64
C VAL A 87 20.21 0.36 6.25
N SER A 88 19.44 -0.21 7.18
CA SER A 88 18.06 -0.67 6.91
C SER A 88 17.14 0.48 6.48
N LEU A 89 17.19 1.64 7.14
CA LEU A 89 16.38 2.79 6.74
C LEU A 89 16.79 3.33 5.36
N ARG A 90 18.10 3.41 5.10
CA ARG A 90 18.64 3.81 3.80
C ARG A 90 18.15 2.89 2.70
N VAL A 91 18.21 1.58 2.94
CA VAL A 91 17.71 0.56 2.01
C VAL A 91 16.20 0.68 1.79
N LEU A 92 15.40 0.83 2.87
CA LEU A 92 13.95 0.99 2.77
C LEU A 92 13.59 2.18 1.88
N VAL A 93 14.21 3.34 2.14
CA VAL A 93 13.96 4.55 1.35
C VAL A 93 14.39 4.36 -0.10
N GLN A 94 15.54 3.72 -0.36
CA GLN A 94 15.98 3.42 -1.74
C GLN A 94 15.00 2.51 -2.48
N VAL A 95 14.55 1.43 -1.83
CA VAL A 95 13.55 0.51 -2.38
C VAL A 95 12.23 1.23 -2.66
N MET A 96 11.78 2.10 -1.75
CA MET A 96 10.60 2.92 -1.98
C MET A 96 10.78 3.83 -3.20
N ARG A 97 11.87 4.59 -3.27
CA ARG A 97 12.18 5.49 -4.41
C ARG A 97 12.24 4.77 -5.74
N ALA A 98 12.79 3.56 -5.75
CA ALA A 98 12.97 2.76 -6.95
C ALA A 98 11.66 2.37 -7.64
N VAL A 99 10.57 2.26 -6.88
CA VAL A 99 9.23 2.06 -7.44
C VAL A 99 8.76 3.30 -8.19
N LEU A 100 9.09 4.52 -7.74
CA LEU A 100 8.42 5.75 -8.22
C LEU A 100 9.06 6.41 -9.43
N LEU A 101 10.34 6.15 -9.68
CA LEU A 101 11.12 6.81 -10.73
C LEU A 101 10.92 6.12 -12.09
N PRO A 102 10.81 6.89 -13.19
CA PRO A 102 10.76 6.32 -14.55
C PRO A 102 11.96 5.45 -14.89
N ASP A 103 13.13 5.73 -14.28
CA ASP A 103 14.37 4.95 -14.41
C ASP A 103 14.53 3.96 -13.24
N SER A 104 13.49 3.13 -13.07
CA SER A 104 13.36 2.19 -11.95
C SER A 104 14.56 1.26 -11.83
N ARG A 105 15.17 0.85 -12.96
CA ARG A 105 16.28 -0.11 -12.99
C ARG A 105 17.49 0.34 -12.17
N GLN A 106 17.99 1.55 -12.36
CA GLN A 106 19.18 2.02 -11.64
C GLN A 106 18.93 2.18 -10.14
N ALA A 107 17.74 2.65 -9.77
CA ALA A 107 17.34 2.79 -8.38
C ALA A 107 17.16 1.42 -7.68
N ILE A 108 16.59 0.43 -8.39
CA ILE A 108 16.49 -0.96 -7.90
C ILE A 108 17.88 -1.56 -7.76
N GLU A 109 18.78 -1.39 -8.74
CA GLU A 109 20.16 -1.87 -8.68
C GLU A 109 20.88 -1.30 -7.45
N THR A 110 20.71 0.00 -7.20
CA THR A 110 21.28 0.68 -6.03
C THR A 110 20.67 0.18 -4.71
N GLY A 111 19.35 -0.02 -4.68
CA GLY A 111 18.63 -0.53 -3.50
C GLY A 111 18.97 -1.99 -3.18
N LEU A 112 19.04 -2.86 -4.19
CA LEU A 112 19.41 -4.28 -4.05
C LEU A 112 20.90 -4.45 -3.71
N ALA A 113 21.79 -3.62 -4.25
CA ALA A 113 23.19 -3.59 -3.84
C ALA A 113 23.32 -3.20 -2.35
N ALA A 114 22.56 -2.20 -1.90
CA ALA A 114 22.53 -1.82 -0.49
C ALA A 114 21.93 -2.93 0.42
N LEU A 115 21.01 -3.75 -0.09
CA LEU A 115 20.50 -4.95 0.60
C LEU A 115 21.58 -6.05 0.71
N ALA A 116 22.40 -6.23 -0.31
CA ALA A 116 23.50 -7.19 -0.30
C ALA A 116 24.57 -6.86 0.76
N ASP A 117 24.87 -5.57 0.92
CA ASP A 117 25.79 -5.09 1.96
C ASP A 117 25.24 -5.30 3.37
N LEU A 118 23.90 -5.31 3.51
CA LEU A 118 23.22 -5.49 4.77
C LEU A 118 23.36 -6.94 5.26
N ALA A 119 23.08 -7.95 4.42
CA ALA A 119 22.85 -9.38 4.70
C ALA A 119 23.86 -10.20 5.55
N ARG A 120 24.39 -9.65 6.65
CA ARG A 120 25.34 -10.29 7.58
C ARG A 120 24.74 -10.49 8.97
N SER A 121 23.48 -10.14 9.22
CA SER A 121 22.77 -10.34 10.49
C SER A 121 21.38 -10.99 10.32
N PRO A 122 20.95 -11.89 11.22
CA PRO A 122 19.66 -12.60 11.12
C PRO A 122 18.41 -11.71 11.20
N ASP A 123 18.50 -10.51 11.78
CA ASP A 123 17.37 -9.55 11.83
C ASP A 123 17.04 -8.96 10.44
N GLU A 124 17.95 -9.10 9.48
CA GLU A 124 17.87 -8.48 8.16
C GLU A 124 17.11 -9.35 7.14
N ALA A 125 16.93 -10.65 7.38
CA ALA A 125 16.15 -11.53 6.51
C ALA A 125 14.66 -11.14 6.48
N THR A 126 14.07 -10.84 7.65
CA THR A 126 12.69 -10.34 7.73
C THR A 126 12.53 -8.99 7.02
N PHE A 127 13.53 -8.13 7.18
CA PHE A 127 13.57 -6.82 6.53
C PHE A 127 13.70 -6.94 5.01
N LEU A 128 14.56 -7.84 4.55
CA LEU A 128 14.73 -8.19 3.14
C LEU A 128 13.42 -8.72 2.53
N ARG A 129 12.77 -9.69 3.19
CA ARG A 129 11.47 -10.22 2.78
C ARG A 129 10.45 -9.10 2.59
N THR A 130 10.43 -8.15 3.52
CA THR A 130 9.52 -7.00 3.50
C THR A 130 9.81 -6.11 2.29
N CYS A 131 11.09 -5.82 2.01
CA CYS A 131 11.49 -5.04 0.83
C CYS A 131 11.15 -5.73 -0.49
N LEU A 132 11.44 -7.04 -0.61
CA LEU A 132 11.11 -7.83 -1.81
C LEU A 132 9.60 -7.91 -2.02
N THR A 133 8.84 -8.18 -0.95
CA THR A 133 7.36 -8.20 -1.01
C THR A 133 6.82 -6.84 -1.44
N TYR A 134 7.38 -5.74 -0.94
CA TYR A 134 6.99 -4.41 -1.38
C TYR A 134 7.28 -4.20 -2.86
N LEU A 135 8.50 -4.48 -3.33
CA LEU A 135 8.89 -4.32 -4.74
C LEU A 135 7.95 -5.08 -5.68
N PHE A 136 7.65 -6.35 -5.39
CA PHE A 136 6.77 -7.14 -6.24
C PHE A 136 5.30 -6.70 -6.20
N ASN A 137 4.83 -6.07 -5.11
CA ASN A 137 3.44 -5.59 -4.99
C ASN A 137 3.24 -4.15 -5.44
N ALA A 138 4.30 -3.36 -5.56
CA ALA A 138 4.19 -1.91 -5.78
C ALA A 138 3.77 -1.49 -7.20
N GLY A 139 3.31 -2.45 -8.03
CA GLY A 139 2.38 -2.18 -9.12
C GLY A 139 2.92 -1.49 -10.36
N ASN A 140 4.23 -1.25 -10.46
CA ASN A 140 4.84 -0.76 -11.70
C ASN A 140 5.31 -1.91 -12.58
N ASP A 141 5.58 -1.60 -13.86
CA ASP A 141 6.24 -2.41 -14.90
C ASP A 141 7.67 -2.84 -14.50
N LEU A 142 7.84 -3.26 -13.25
CA LEU A 142 8.98 -3.96 -12.74
C LEU A 142 8.96 -5.32 -13.41
N ASP A 143 9.67 -5.39 -14.52
CA ASP A 143 9.95 -6.64 -15.18
C ASP A 143 10.54 -7.62 -14.15
N SER A 144 9.78 -8.67 -13.86
CA SER A 144 10.20 -9.74 -12.95
C SER A 144 11.56 -10.32 -13.36
N GLU A 145 11.88 -10.27 -14.66
CA GLU A 145 13.17 -10.68 -15.21
C GLU A 145 14.29 -9.71 -14.81
N ALA A 146 14.06 -8.39 -14.85
CA ALA A 146 15.02 -7.39 -14.39
C ALA A 146 15.31 -7.52 -12.89
N VAL A 147 14.29 -7.73 -12.06
CA VAL A 147 14.48 -8.00 -10.62
C VAL A 147 15.31 -9.27 -10.42
N PHE A 148 14.99 -10.35 -11.13
CA PHE A 148 15.73 -11.61 -11.03
C PHE A 148 17.18 -11.50 -11.53
N GLU A 149 17.42 -10.75 -12.61
CA GLU A 149 18.76 -10.46 -13.14
C GLU A 149 19.61 -9.77 -12.09
N ILE A 150 19.08 -8.77 -11.39
CA ILE A 150 19.81 -8.03 -10.36
C ILE A 150 20.05 -8.91 -9.13
N LEU A 151 19.04 -9.66 -8.69
CA LEU A 151 19.19 -10.63 -7.59
C LEU A 151 20.23 -11.72 -7.93
N SER A 152 20.40 -12.08 -9.20
CA SER A 152 21.42 -13.04 -9.63
C SER A 152 22.85 -12.50 -9.57
N LYS A 153 23.03 -11.17 -9.66
CA LYS A 153 24.32 -10.48 -9.51
C LYS A 153 24.73 -10.33 -8.05
N VAL A 154 23.77 -10.37 -7.13
CA VAL A 154 23.99 -10.33 -5.68
C VAL A 154 24.42 -11.73 -5.19
N GLN A 155 25.63 -11.85 -4.64
CA GLN A 155 26.16 -13.14 -4.13
C GLN A 155 25.62 -13.52 -2.74
N VAL A 156 24.32 -13.31 -2.49
CA VAL A 156 23.66 -13.69 -1.23
C VAL A 156 22.66 -14.81 -1.53
N ARG A 157 22.98 -16.03 -1.10
CA ARG A 157 22.23 -17.24 -1.47
C ARG A 157 20.82 -17.25 -0.85
N GLU A 158 20.71 -16.74 0.37
CA GLU A 158 19.49 -16.62 1.15
C GLU A 158 18.49 -15.70 0.43
N LEU A 159 18.99 -14.58 -0.07
CA LEU A 159 18.24 -13.55 -0.78
C LEU A 159 17.64 -14.08 -2.10
N LYS A 160 18.40 -14.89 -2.84
CA LYS A 160 17.90 -15.58 -4.03
C LYS A 160 16.79 -16.59 -3.70
N THR A 161 16.97 -17.37 -2.64
CA THR A 161 15.98 -18.39 -2.22
C THR A 161 14.67 -17.75 -1.80
N GLU A 162 14.76 -16.69 -0.99
CA GLU A 162 13.59 -15.97 -0.49
C GLU A 162 12.83 -15.25 -1.61
N ALA A 163 13.54 -14.61 -2.53
CA ALA A 163 12.92 -13.99 -3.70
C ALA A 163 12.19 -15.01 -4.59
N MET A 164 12.76 -16.21 -4.79
CA MET A 164 12.09 -17.28 -5.53
C MET A 164 10.79 -17.72 -4.85
N THR A 165 10.80 -17.92 -3.53
CA THR A 165 9.60 -18.31 -2.78
C THR A 165 8.50 -17.22 -2.85
N ILE A 166 8.87 -15.94 -2.76
CA ILE A 166 7.92 -14.84 -2.91
C ILE A 166 7.33 -14.81 -4.32
N ALA A 167 8.17 -14.94 -5.35
CA ALA A 167 7.73 -14.97 -6.74
C ALA A 167 6.78 -16.14 -7.02
N GLU A 168 7.11 -17.36 -6.56
CA GLU A 168 6.24 -18.54 -6.69
C GLU A 168 4.88 -18.33 -6.03
N THR A 169 4.87 -17.74 -4.83
CA THR A 169 3.64 -17.44 -4.09
C THR A 169 2.78 -16.43 -4.84
N LEU A 170 3.38 -15.37 -5.37
CA LEU A 170 2.66 -14.35 -6.14
C LEU A 170 2.13 -14.89 -7.48
N ILE A 171 2.90 -15.71 -8.18
CA ILE A 171 2.45 -16.38 -9.41
C ILE A 171 1.28 -17.32 -9.12
N ALA A 172 1.37 -18.11 -8.04
CA ALA A 172 0.28 -19.00 -7.63
C ALA A 172 -0.99 -18.21 -7.30
N LYS A 173 -0.86 -17.12 -6.54
CA LYS A 173 -1.98 -16.22 -6.22
C LYS A 173 -2.58 -15.59 -7.48
N GLY A 174 -1.75 -15.06 -8.38
CA GLY A 174 -2.20 -14.45 -9.63
C GLY A 174 -2.90 -15.46 -10.56
N ARG A 175 -2.43 -16.71 -10.61
CA ARG A 175 -3.12 -17.79 -11.34
C ARG A 175 -4.48 -18.12 -10.73
N GLN A 176 -4.57 -18.16 -9.40
CA GLN A 176 -5.83 -18.40 -8.71
C GLN A 176 -6.83 -17.26 -8.93
N GLU A 177 -6.40 -16.01 -8.75
CA GLU A 177 -7.20 -14.82 -8.99
C GLU A 177 -7.67 -14.75 -10.46
N GLY A 178 -6.76 -14.99 -11.42
CA GLY A 178 -7.07 -15.02 -12.84
C GLY A 178 -8.02 -16.15 -13.24
N ARG A 179 -7.91 -17.32 -12.59
CA ARG A 179 -8.86 -18.43 -12.80
C ARG A 179 -10.26 -18.06 -12.29
N GLY A 180 -10.37 -17.50 -11.09
CA GLY A 180 -11.65 -17.06 -10.54
C GLY A 180 -12.29 -15.97 -11.40
N GLU A 181 -11.50 -15.01 -11.90
CA GLU A 181 -11.98 -13.98 -12.81
C GLU A 181 -12.45 -14.55 -14.15
N GLY A 182 -11.66 -15.45 -14.74
CA GLY A 182 -12.06 -16.15 -15.96
C GLY A 182 -13.34 -16.97 -15.79
N GLN A 183 -13.53 -17.62 -14.64
CA GLN A 183 -14.75 -18.35 -14.33
C GLN A 183 -15.97 -17.42 -14.20
N ARG A 184 -15.84 -16.27 -13.52
CA ARG A 184 -16.92 -15.26 -13.43
C ARG A 184 -17.30 -14.71 -14.80
N GLN A 185 -16.30 -14.35 -15.62
CA GLN A 185 -16.53 -13.85 -16.98
C GLN A 185 -17.20 -14.90 -17.87
N THR A 186 -16.74 -16.15 -17.80
CA THR A 186 -17.35 -17.27 -18.52
C THR A 186 -18.80 -17.48 -18.09
N LEU A 187 -19.05 -17.49 -16.77
CA LEU A 187 -20.39 -17.69 -16.23
C LEU A 187 -21.33 -16.56 -16.66
N LEU A 188 -20.89 -15.31 -16.62
CA LEU A 188 -21.66 -14.16 -17.14
C LEU A 188 -22.04 -14.37 -18.61
N ALA A 189 -21.08 -14.71 -19.46
CA ALA A 189 -21.32 -14.91 -20.89
C ALA A 189 -22.32 -16.05 -21.16
N VAL A 190 -22.20 -17.17 -20.45
CA VAL A 190 -23.10 -18.32 -20.65
C VAL A 190 -24.50 -18.04 -20.12
N ILE A 191 -24.64 -17.39 -18.96
CA ILE A 191 -25.94 -16.99 -18.42
C ILE A 191 -26.62 -15.99 -19.37
N GLU A 192 -25.89 -15.01 -19.91
CA GLU A 192 -26.42 -14.05 -20.87
C GLU A 192 -26.86 -14.73 -22.18
N MET A 193 -26.07 -15.70 -22.69
CA MET A 193 -26.46 -16.49 -23.86
C MET A 193 -27.76 -17.29 -23.64
N ARG A 194 -27.98 -17.80 -22.43
CA ARG A 194 -29.13 -18.66 -22.10
C ARG A 194 -30.40 -17.86 -21.78
N PHE A 195 -30.28 -16.85 -20.92
CA PHE A 195 -31.42 -16.12 -20.36
C PHE A 195 -31.62 -14.74 -21.00
N GLY A 196 -30.74 -14.33 -21.91
CA GLY A 196 -30.75 -13.01 -22.53
C GLY A 196 -30.07 -11.94 -21.65
N PRO A 197 -30.32 -10.65 -21.94
CA PRO A 197 -29.67 -9.53 -21.25
C PRO A 197 -29.82 -9.62 -19.73
N LEU A 198 -28.70 -9.56 -19.01
CA LEU A 198 -28.69 -9.74 -17.57
C LEU A 198 -29.10 -8.46 -16.84
N PRO A 199 -30.05 -8.53 -15.89
CA PRO A 199 -30.35 -7.40 -15.01
C PRO A 199 -29.18 -7.11 -14.07
N GLU A 200 -29.03 -5.84 -13.68
CA GLU A 200 -27.96 -5.30 -12.80
C GLU A 200 -27.65 -6.20 -11.58
N TRP A 201 -28.70 -6.70 -10.92
CA TRP A 201 -28.55 -7.52 -9.71
C TRP A 201 -27.85 -8.86 -10.01
N ALA A 202 -28.14 -9.49 -11.15
CA ALA A 202 -27.58 -10.78 -11.53
C ALA A 202 -26.10 -10.61 -11.92
N SER A 203 -25.80 -9.60 -12.75
CA SER A 203 -24.41 -9.32 -13.14
C SER A 203 -23.55 -8.92 -11.95
N ARG A 204 -24.09 -8.13 -11.01
CA ARG A 204 -23.36 -7.75 -9.78
C ARG A 204 -23.11 -8.97 -8.89
N ARG A 205 -24.09 -9.85 -8.75
CA ARG A 205 -23.97 -11.08 -7.94
C ARG A 205 -22.91 -12.02 -8.49
N VAL A 206 -22.85 -12.23 -9.80
CA VAL A 206 -21.80 -13.06 -10.42
C VAL A 206 -20.41 -12.41 -10.33
N ARG A 207 -20.31 -11.07 -10.47
CA ARG A 207 -19.02 -10.37 -10.30
C ARG A 207 -18.46 -10.45 -8.88
N LEU A 208 -19.33 -10.50 -7.87
CA LEU A 208 -18.95 -10.59 -6.45
C LEU A 208 -18.94 -12.04 -5.92
N ALA A 209 -19.16 -13.02 -6.80
CA ALA A 209 -19.25 -14.42 -6.43
C ALA A 209 -17.90 -14.95 -5.95
N THR A 210 -17.92 -15.71 -4.86
CA THR A 210 -16.78 -16.50 -4.42
C THR A 210 -16.61 -17.74 -5.30
N ASP A 211 -15.43 -18.37 -5.27
CA ASP A 211 -15.19 -19.63 -5.99
C ASP A 211 -16.23 -20.71 -5.61
N ALA A 212 -16.66 -20.74 -4.35
CA ALA A 212 -17.68 -21.66 -3.86
C ALA A 212 -19.07 -21.38 -4.44
N ASP A 213 -19.43 -20.11 -4.65
CA ASP A 213 -20.70 -19.74 -5.29
C ASP A 213 -20.71 -20.20 -6.76
N ILE A 214 -19.58 -20.00 -7.46
CA ILE A 214 -19.41 -20.43 -8.85
C ILE A 214 -19.49 -21.95 -8.97
N ASP A 215 -18.77 -22.68 -8.11
CA ASP A 215 -18.78 -24.15 -8.09
C ASP A 215 -20.18 -24.70 -7.78
N ARG A 216 -20.99 -23.95 -7.04
CA ARG A 216 -22.39 -24.28 -6.78
C ARG A 216 -23.29 -24.01 -7.98
N TRP A 217 -23.13 -22.89 -8.68
CA TRP A 217 -24.02 -22.52 -9.78
C TRP A 217 -23.69 -23.27 -11.09
N MET A 218 -22.40 -23.52 -11.37
CA MET A 218 -21.95 -24.09 -12.65
C MET A 218 -22.64 -25.42 -13.01
N PRO A 219 -22.82 -26.39 -12.08
CA PRO A 219 -23.49 -27.66 -12.40
C PRO A 219 -24.97 -27.50 -12.70
N HIS A 220 -25.64 -26.53 -12.07
CA HIS A 220 -27.07 -26.28 -12.22
C HIS A 220 -27.40 -25.33 -13.38
N LEU A 221 -26.38 -24.76 -14.03
CA LEU A 221 -26.52 -23.81 -15.14
C LEU A 221 -27.36 -24.36 -16.30
N LEU A 222 -27.27 -25.68 -16.57
CA LEU A 222 -28.01 -26.32 -17.66
C LEU A 222 -29.46 -26.67 -17.30
N ASP A 223 -29.75 -26.89 -16.02
CA ASP A 223 -31.07 -27.33 -15.56
C ASP A 223 -31.94 -26.18 -15.04
N ALA A 224 -31.33 -25.07 -14.63
CA ALA A 224 -32.02 -23.94 -14.03
C ALA A 224 -33.06 -23.31 -14.99
N THR A 225 -34.28 -23.13 -14.50
CA THR A 225 -35.38 -22.59 -15.33
C THR A 225 -35.40 -21.06 -15.38
N SER A 226 -34.68 -20.38 -14.48
CA SER A 226 -34.57 -18.93 -14.42
C SER A 226 -33.27 -18.46 -13.75
N LEU A 227 -32.96 -17.17 -13.86
CA LEU A 227 -31.85 -16.54 -13.15
C LEU A 227 -32.00 -16.62 -11.63
N ASP A 228 -33.23 -16.48 -11.13
CA ASP A 228 -33.50 -16.57 -9.69
C ASP A 228 -33.28 -17.99 -9.16
N ASP A 229 -33.68 -19.02 -9.92
CA ASP A 229 -33.47 -20.43 -9.60
C ASP A 229 -31.97 -20.77 -9.51
N LEU A 230 -31.18 -20.27 -10.47
CA LEU A 230 -29.73 -20.47 -10.50
C LEU A 230 -29.00 -19.72 -9.37
N LEU A 231 -29.26 -18.42 -9.23
CA LEU A 231 -28.43 -17.52 -8.42
C LEU A 231 -28.92 -17.35 -6.98
N ARG A 232 -30.19 -17.66 -6.65
CA ARG A 232 -30.71 -17.53 -5.26
C ARG A 232 -30.47 -18.75 -4.38
N SER A 233 -30.00 -19.86 -4.95
CA SER A 233 -29.63 -21.03 -4.15
C SER A 233 -28.46 -20.67 -3.24
#